data_AF-A0A7X8MMF9-F1
#
_entry.id   AF-A0A7X8MMF9-F1
#
_cell.length_a   1.000
_cell.length_b   1.000
_cell.length_c   1.000
_cell.angle_alpha   90.00
_cell.angle_beta   90.00
_cell.angle_gamma   90.00
#
_symmetry.space_group_name_H-M   'P 1'
#
loop_
_entity.id
_entity.type
_entity.pdbx_description
1 polymer ?
#
loop_
_entity_poly.entity_id
_entity_poly.type
_entity_poly.pdbx_seq_one_letter_code
_entity_poly.pdbx_strand_id
1 'polypeptide(L)'
;MTNFLPAGIINDTILEIQSKISDLQKELALRNLYNLKQGLQEVEELVVELALFLEKLSCEPLIYTGTGTTEEIIRRLEWALTFSEEIDPVEYYRYMEEIKKATK
;
A
#
# COMPACT_ATOMS: atom_id res chain seq x y z
N MET A 1 -2.62 -6.55 -14.67
CA MET A 1 -3.34 -7.34 -13.65
C MET A 1 -2.53 -7.21 -12.37
N THR A 2 -3.14 -6.62 -11.35
CA THR A 2 -2.53 -5.93 -10.22
C THR A 2 -2.12 -6.92 -9.12
N ASN A 3 -0.81 -7.03 -8.86
CA ASN A 3 -0.23 -8.12 -8.07
C ASN A 3 0.25 -7.73 -6.65
N PHE A 4 -0.24 -6.64 -6.04
CA PHE A 4 0.16 -6.23 -4.68
C PHE A 4 -0.99 -5.54 -3.91
N LEU A 5 -1.12 -5.82 -2.60
CA LEU A 5 -2.05 -5.18 -1.63
C LEU A 5 -1.85 -3.65 -1.52
N PRO A 6 -2.69 -2.92 -0.76
CA PRO A 6 -3.91 -2.21 -1.18
C PRO A 6 -3.67 -1.07 -2.21
N ALA A 7 -2.65 -1.18 -3.05
CA ALA A 7 -2.38 -0.23 -4.13
C ALA A 7 -3.58 -0.06 -5.07
N GLY A 8 -4.40 -1.10 -5.24
CA GLY A 8 -5.67 -1.01 -5.96
C GLY A 8 -6.62 0.00 -5.33
N ILE A 9 -6.93 -0.14 -4.04
CA ILE A 9 -7.84 0.75 -3.30
C ILE A 9 -7.32 2.19 -3.33
N ILE A 10 -6.02 2.38 -3.06
CA ILE A 10 -5.40 3.72 -3.10
C ILE A 10 -5.52 4.34 -4.49
N ASN A 11 -5.20 3.58 -5.54
CA ASN A 11 -5.28 4.07 -6.92
C ASN A 11 -6.73 4.37 -7.33
N ASP A 12 -7.67 3.52 -6.95
CA ASP A 12 -9.09 3.69 -7.24
C ASP A 12 -9.63 4.96 -6.55
N THR A 13 -9.31 5.18 -5.28
CA THR A 13 -9.68 6.40 -4.55
C THR A 13 -9.02 7.65 -5.16
N ILE A 14 -7.75 7.58 -5.57
CA ILE A 14 -7.08 8.71 -6.26
C ILE A 14 -7.76 9.01 -7.61
N LEU A 15 -8.11 7.98 -8.38
CA LEU A 15 -8.81 8.15 -9.67
C LEU A 15 -10.20 8.73 -9.47
N GLU A 16 -10.91 8.32 -8.41
CA GLU A 16 -12.20 8.89 -8.04
C GLU A 16 -12.09 10.37 -7.68
N ILE A 17 -11.10 10.75 -6.85
CA ILE A 17 -10.81 12.15 -6.51
C ILE A 17 -10.52 12.96 -7.79
N GLN A 18 -9.68 12.44 -8.70
CA GLN A 18 -9.38 13.10 -9.97
C GLN A 18 -10.63 13.29 -10.85
N SER A 19 -11.49 12.28 -10.91
CA SER A 19 -12.76 12.36 -11.64
C SER A 19 -13.66 13.44 -11.05
N LYS A 20 -13.87 13.44 -9.73
CA LYS A 20 -14.69 14.46 -9.04
C LYS A 20 -14.14 15.87 -9.23
N ILE A 21 -12.82 16.06 -9.15
CA ILE A 21 -12.19 17.37 -9.41
C ILE A 21 -12.48 17.83 -10.85
N SER A 22 -12.39 16.92 -11.83
CA SER A 22 -12.68 17.23 -13.23
C SER A 22 -14.15 17.63 -13.44
N ASP A 23 -15.07 17.01 -12.72
CA ASP A 23 -16.49 17.40 -12.75
C ASP A 23 -16.73 18.75 -12.07
N LEU A 24 -16.04 19.02 -10.95
CA LEU A 24 -16.11 20.33 -10.29
C LEU A 24 -15.59 21.48 -11.17
N GLN A 25 -14.57 21.23 -12.00
CA GLN A 25 -14.12 22.23 -12.98
C GLN A 25 -15.22 22.56 -14.00
N LYS A 26 -16.05 21.59 -14.39
CA LYS A 26 -17.20 21.82 -15.27
C LYS A 26 -18.29 22.60 -14.55
N GLU A 27 -18.61 22.24 -13.30
CA GLU A 27 -19.59 22.97 -12.48
C GLU A 27 -19.16 24.44 -12.23
N LEU A 28 -17.85 24.67 -12.04
CA LEU A 28 -17.28 26.02 -11.94
C LEU A 28 -17.46 26.81 -13.24
N ALA A 29 -17.22 26.19 -14.40
CA ALA A 29 -17.44 26.82 -15.70
C ALA A 29 -18.92 27.17 -15.94
N LEU A 30 -19.83 26.33 -15.43
CA LEU A 30 -21.28 26.54 -15.47
C LEU A 30 -21.78 27.52 -14.38
N ARG A 31 -20.89 28.03 -13.52
CA ARG A 31 -21.20 28.88 -12.34
C ARG A 31 -22.20 28.24 -11.37
N ASN A 32 -22.24 26.92 -11.32
CA ASN A 32 -23.10 26.19 -10.39
C ASN A 32 -22.43 26.08 -9.02
N LEU A 33 -22.48 27.20 -8.28
CA LEU A 33 -21.78 27.33 -6.99
C LEU A 33 -22.29 26.38 -5.91
N TYR A 34 -23.56 25.95 -6.00
CA TYR A 34 -24.15 24.99 -5.06
C TYR A 34 -23.50 23.62 -5.19
N ASN A 35 -23.53 23.04 -6.41
CA ASN A 35 -22.90 21.75 -6.68
C ASN A 35 -21.39 21.80 -6.50
N LEU A 36 -20.76 22.95 -6.82
CA LEU A 36 -19.33 23.15 -6.58
C LEU A 36 -18.97 23.04 -5.09
N LYS A 37 -19.73 23.71 -4.23
CA LYS A 37 -19.49 23.66 -2.78
C LYS A 37 -19.69 22.26 -2.22
N GLN A 38 -20.77 21.59 -2.65
CA GLN A 38 -21.05 20.23 -2.21
C GLN A 38 -19.97 19.25 -2.66
N GLY A 39 -19.57 19.30 -3.94
CA GLY A 39 -18.55 18.39 -4.45
C GLY A 39 -17.16 18.66 -3.87
N LEU A 40 -16.83 19.91 -3.51
CA LEU A 40 -15.59 20.20 -2.78
C LEU A 40 -15.55 19.52 -1.41
N GLN A 41 -16.68 19.50 -0.71
CA GLN A 41 -16.80 18.83 0.58
C GLN A 41 -16.67 17.30 0.45
N GLU A 42 -17.28 16.71 -0.57
CA GLU A 42 -17.12 15.27 -0.87
C GLU A 42 -15.66 14.90 -1.21
N VAL A 43 -14.94 15.76 -1.93
CA VAL A 43 -13.51 15.55 -2.21
C VAL A 43 -12.68 15.66 -0.93
N GLU A 44 -12.98 16.61 -0.06
CA GLU A 44 -12.32 16.74 1.24
C GLU A 44 -12.52 15.49 2.09
N GLU A 45 -13.75 14.96 2.16
CA GLU A 45 -14.07 13.72 2.87
C GLU A 45 -13.25 12.52 2.34
N LEU A 46 -13.21 12.32 1.02
CA LEU A 46 -12.41 11.25 0.39
C LEU A 46 -10.92 11.37 0.68
N VAL A 47 -10.38 12.60 0.66
CA VAL A 47 -8.96 12.84 0.95
C VAL A 47 -8.65 12.54 2.41
N VAL A 48 -9.51 12.95 3.35
CA VAL A 48 -9.34 12.67 4.78
C VAL A 48 -9.41 11.17 5.05
N GLU A 49 -10.37 10.45 4.44
CA GLU A 49 -10.47 9.00 4.56
C GLU A 49 -9.22 8.29 4.02
N LEU A 50 -8.72 8.71 2.86
CA LEU A 50 -7.49 8.17 2.29
C LEU A 50 -6.27 8.46 3.18
N ALA A 51 -6.16 9.66 3.75
CA ALA A 51 -5.08 10.01 4.66
C ALA A 51 -5.11 9.15 5.94
N LEU A 52 -6.28 8.99 6.56
CA LEU A 52 -6.46 8.11 7.72
C LEU A 52 -6.17 6.64 7.39
N PHE A 53 -6.49 6.21 6.17
CA PHE A 53 -6.15 4.88 5.69
C PHE A 53 -4.63 4.70 5.57
N LEU A 54 -3.93 5.69 4.99
CA LEU A 54 -2.48 5.68 4.86
C LEU A 54 -1.76 5.75 6.20
N GLU A 55 -2.25 6.53 7.16
CA GLU A 55 -1.69 6.60 8.52
C GLU A 55 -1.82 5.28 9.30
N LYS A 56 -2.88 4.50 9.01
CA LYS A 56 -3.08 3.17 9.61
C LYS A 56 -2.19 2.08 9.00
N LEU A 57 -1.50 2.36 7.89
CA LEU A 57 -0.50 1.45 7.36
C LEU A 57 0.71 1.47 8.31
N SER A 58 0.77 0.48 9.20
CA SER A 58 1.86 0.29 10.17
C SER A 58 3.22 -0.05 9.53
N CYS A 59 3.28 -0.16 8.20
CA CYS A 59 4.46 -0.55 7.45
C CYS A 59 4.58 0.38 6.23
N GLU A 60 5.73 1.06 6.07
CA GLU A 60 6.12 1.53 4.74
C GLU A 60 6.13 0.31 3.82
N PRO A 61 5.47 0.36 2.64
CA PRO A 61 5.52 -0.76 1.73
C PRO A 61 6.98 -0.96 1.33
N LEU A 62 7.58 -2.07 1.75
CA LEU A 62 8.87 -2.53 1.25
C LEU A 62 8.66 -2.95 -0.21
N ILE A 63 8.75 -1.97 -1.11
CA ILE A 63 8.61 -2.21 -2.55
C ILE A 63 9.96 -2.70 -3.08
N TYR A 64 10.07 -4.00 -3.34
CA TYR A 64 11.13 -4.53 -4.19
C TYR A 64 10.70 -4.44 -5.67
N THR A 65 11.24 -3.47 -6.41
CA THR A 65 11.00 -3.29 -7.85
C THR A 65 12.07 -3.95 -8.74
N GLY A 66 12.87 -4.88 -8.20
CA GLY A 66 13.97 -5.52 -8.91
C GLY A 66 13.57 -6.82 -9.61
N THR A 67 14.48 -7.34 -10.44
CA THR A 67 14.36 -8.68 -11.03
C THR A 67 14.67 -9.76 -9.99
N GLY A 68 13.76 -10.73 -9.79
CA GLY A 68 13.97 -11.86 -8.90
C GLY A 68 12.83 -12.87 -9.03
N THR A 69 13.05 -14.12 -8.62
CA THR A 69 11.98 -15.13 -8.56
C THR A 69 11.15 -14.95 -7.29
N THR A 70 9.93 -15.47 -7.28
CA THR A 70 9.03 -15.45 -6.10
C THR A 70 9.74 -15.97 -4.85
N GLU A 71 10.45 -17.09 -4.95
CA GLU A 71 11.26 -17.69 -3.87
C GLU A 71 12.33 -16.76 -3.31
N GLU A 72 12.93 -15.91 -4.16
CA GLU A 72 13.93 -14.96 -3.72
C GLU A 72 13.32 -13.83 -2.89
N ILE A 73 12.13 -13.37 -3.29
CA ILE A 73 11.37 -12.36 -2.55
C ILE A 73 10.89 -12.95 -1.21
N ILE A 74 10.36 -14.17 -1.21
CA ILE A 74 9.93 -14.87 0.01
C ILE A 74 11.09 -14.97 1.00
N ARG A 75 12.27 -15.43 0.58
CA ARG A 75 13.44 -15.54 1.47
C ARG A 75 13.90 -14.21 2.06
N ARG A 76 13.80 -13.13 1.29
CA ARG A 76 14.17 -11.78 1.76
C ARG A 76 13.16 -11.25 2.77
N LEU A 77 11.87 -11.54 2.58
CA LEU A 77 10.81 -11.20 3.52
C LEU A 77 10.94 -12.01 4.81
N GLU A 78 11.18 -13.32 4.72
CA GLU A 78 11.49 -14.18 5.86
C GLU A 78 12.69 -13.64 6.64
N TRP A 79 13.77 -13.26 5.95
CA TRP A 79 14.93 -12.63 6.59
C TRP A 79 14.58 -11.31 7.26
N ALA A 80 13.84 -10.41 6.62
CA ALA A 80 13.45 -9.14 7.21
C ALA A 80 12.55 -9.31 8.45
N LEU A 81 11.66 -10.30 8.43
CA LEU A 81 10.77 -10.61 9.56
C LEU A 81 11.53 -11.08 10.80
N THR A 82 12.66 -11.78 10.65
CA THR A 82 13.51 -12.15 11.80
C THR A 82 13.97 -10.94 12.62
N PHE A 83 14.18 -9.78 11.98
CA PHE A 83 14.56 -8.54 12.69
C PHE A 83 13.37 -7.85 13.36
N SER A 84 12.14 -8.16 12.96
CA SER A 84 10.92 -7.53 13.49
C SER A 84 10.32 -8.28 14.69
N GLU A 85 10.55 -9.59 14.78
CA GLU A 85 9.91 -10.45 15.80
C GLU A 85 10.77 -10.69 17.06
N GLU A 86 11.75 -9.84 17.35
CA GLU A 86 12.73 -10.05 18.45
C GLU A 86 13.50 -11.40 18.35
N ILE A 87 13.48 -12.04 17.18
CA ILE A 87 14.19 -13.29 16.93
C ILE A 87 15.65 -12.93 16.63
N ASP A 88 16.61 -13.46 17.40
CA ASP A 88 18.02 -13.31 17.09
C ASP A 88 18.29 -13.91 15.69
N PRO A 89 18.74 -13.13 14.70
CA PRO A 89 18.99 -13.61 13.35
C PRO A 89 19.95 -14.82 13.33
N VAL A 90 20.88 -14.89 14.28
CA VAL A 90 21.84 -16.00 14.41
C VAL A 90 21.12 -17.31 14.76
N GLU A 91 20.09 -17.25 15.59
CA GLU A 91 19.30 -18.41 16.02
C GLU A 91 18.45 -18.94 14.87
N TYR A 92 17.84 -18.06 14.08
CA TYR A 92 17.09 -18.43 12.88
C TYR A 92 17.96 -19.16 11.85
N TYR A 93 19.16 -18.63 11.57
CA TYR A 93 20.08 -19.27 10.62
C TYR A 93 20.52 -20.66 11.08
N ARG A 94 20.78 -20.85 12.38
CA ARG A 94 21.11 -22.18 12.94
C ARG A 94 19.96 -23.16 12.80
N TYR A 95 18.73 -22.75 13.12
CA TYR A 95 17.54 -23.58 12.93
C TYR A 95 17.37 -24.02 11.48
N MET A 96 17.53 -23.11 10.53
CA MET A 96 17.42 -23.42 9.09
C MET A 96 18.51 -24.37 8.59
N GLU A 97 19.73 -24.28 9.13
CA GLU A 97 20.78 -25.26 8.84
C GLU A 97 20.49 -26.65 9.42
N GLU A 98 19.91 -26.71 10.62
CA GLU A 98 19.52 -27.97 11.27
C GLU A 98 18.41 -28.67 10.50
N ILE A 99 17.38 -27.96 10.04
CA ILE A 99 16.35 -28.51 9.16
C ILE A 99 16.97 -29.07 7.87
N LYS A 100 17.83 -28.31 7.21
CA LYS A 100 18.48 -28.75 5.96
C LYS A 100 19.32 -30.03 6.16
N LYS A 101 19.97 -30.18 7.31
CA LYS A 101 20.73 -31.40 7.66
C LYS A 101 19.81 -32.58 7.98
N ALA A 102 18.64 -32.34 8.58
CA ALA A 102 17.68 -33.39 8.91
C ALA A 102 16.87 -33.91 7.70
N THR A 103 16.82 -33.13 6.61
CA THR A 103 16.06 -33.48 5.40
C THR A 103 16.95 -34.09 4.29
N LYS A 104 18.20 -34.41 4.63
CA LYS A 104 19.20 -35.03 3.76
C LYS A 104 19.57 -36.41 4.29
#